data_AF-A0A3B9HGR2-F1
#
_entry.id   AF-A0A3B9HGR2-F1
#
_cell.length_a   1.000
_cell.length_b   1.000
_cell.length_c   1.000
_cell.angle_alpha   90.00
_cell.angle_beta   90.00
_cell.angle_gamma   90.00
#
_symmetry.space_group_name_H-M   'P 1'
#
loop_
_entity.id
_entity.type
_entity.pdbx_description
1 polymer ?
#
loop_
_entity_poly.entity_id
_entity_poly.type
_entity_poly.pdbx_seq_one_letter_code
_entity_poly.pdbx_strand_id
1 'polypeptide(L)'
;YKLGDNSPLLFKTEDYGEQWKVINGNLPGDDFTRCIREDPVKRGMLYAGTETKLYVSFDDGITWQELKGNGSVGKGSLPVVPIYDIAIKEDDMIVATHGRSFWILDDLTQLRQVPEIEGIDSPHILQPRDTIRITAPFRNRKAAEGKNYQLSLGAAVTYTEDKNTYGEVERSFLDAGQNPPAGVLLNYFLPEKTDDEVSLTFLDHSGVEIVTYSNNVEDARIPEDEIGQLSIASNIGMNRFIWDMRYPPANRVPGDKTTEDRVVSGPIAPPGRYTVVLKSSGTEQSKTFEIIKDPRVEATQKDLEDQFSLLLSIRDRLSETHDSINRIRSVRSQVNEWAQRAVGHSSETLVTESAKKITDKLLTIEGELIQTEYQGARDRLNLPSRLNSKLSEITSVV
;
A
#
# COMPACT_ATOMS: atom_id res chain seq x y z
N TYR A 1 -11.99 22.63 -36.07
CA TYR A 1 -11.19 21.73 -36.94
C TYR A 1 -11.83 21.43 -38.30
N LYS A 2 -13.13 21.06 -38.40
CA LYS A 2 -13.77 20.69 -39.68
C LYS A 2 -13.74 21.78 -40.76
N LEU A 3 -13.55 23.04 -40.36
CA LEU A 3 -13.44 24.22 -41.22
C LEU A 3 -11.99 24.72 -41.38
N GLY A 4 -10.99 23.93 -40.96
CA GLY A 4 -9.57 24.31 -40.99
C GLY A 4 -9.10 25.19 -39.83
N ASP A 5 -9.99 25.55 -38.90
CA ASP A 5 -9.64 26.25 -37.66
C ASP A 5 -9.26 25.24 -36.56
N ASN A 6 -8.00 25.25 -36.12
CA ASN A 6 -7.49 24.37 -35.07
C ASN A 6 -7.38 25.06 -33.70
N SER A 7 -7.94 26.26 -33.55
CA SER A 7 -7.96 26.94 -32.26
C SER A 7 -8.85 26.22 -31.25
N PRO A 8 -8.48 26.24 -29.95
CA PRO A 8 -9.37 25.81 -28.89
C PRO A 8 -10.57 26.75 -28.84
N LEU A 9 -11.76 26.20 -28.59
CA LEU A 9 -13.00 26.96 -28.50
C LEU A 9 -13.79 26.45 -27.30
N LEU A 10 -13.60 27.11 -26.16
CA LEU A 10 -14.35 26.87 -24.92
C LEU A 10 -15.03 28.16 -24.50
N PHE A 11 -16.32 28.03 -24.16
CA PHE A 11 -17.14 29.15 -23.73
C PHE A 11 -17.89 28.79 -22.46
N LYS A 12 -18.03 29.75 -21.55
CA LYS A 12 -18.80 29.65 -20.31
C LYS A 12 -19.89 30.71 -20.29
N THR A 13 -21.05 30.35 -19.75
CA THR A 13 -22.16 31.25 -19.43
C THR A 13 -22.55 31.04 -17.97
N GLU A 14 -22.99 32.11 -17.31
CA GLU A 14 -23.51 32.09 -15.93
C GLU A 14 -24.96 32.59 -15.86
N ASP A 15 -25.54 32.94 -17.01
CA ASP A 15 -26.82 33.63 -17.16
C ASP A 15 -27.74 32.88 -18.15
N TYR A 16 -27.71 31.54 -18.08
CA TYR A 16 -28.54 30.67 -18.92
C TYR A 16 -28.35 30.88 -20.43
N GLY A 17 -27.17 31.36 -20.85
CA GLY A 17 -26.79 31.52 -22.24
C GLY A 17 -27.05 32.89 -22.84
N GLU A 18 -27.44 33.88 -22.04
CA GLU A 18 -27.58 35.28 -22.51
C GLU A 18 -26.22 35.87 -22.92
N GLN A 19 -25.16 35.59 -22.13
CA GLN A 19 -23.79 36.00 -22.44
C GLN A 19 -22.83 34.82 -22.35
N TRP A 20 -21.83 34.85 -23.23
CA TRP A 20 -20.80 33.84 -23.32
C TRP A 20 -19.41 34.48 -23.22
N LYS A 21 -18.58 33.95 -22.34
CA LYS A 21 -17.18 34.34 -22.18
C LYS A 21 -16.28 33.22 -22.69
N VAL A 22 -15.28 33.58 -23.48
CA VAL A 22 -14.22 32.65 -23.90
C VAL A 22 -13.38 32.27 -22.67
N ILE A 23 -13.17 30.97 -22.49
CA ILE A 23 -12.37 30.38 -21.39
C ILE A 23 -11.24 29.49 -21.93
N ASN A 24 -10.66 29.88 -23.07
CA ASN A 24 -9.51 29.20 -23.66
C ASN A 24 -8.24 29.35 -22.80
N GLY A 25 -8.15 30.42 -22.00
CA GLY A 25 -7.00 30.71 -21.13
C GLY A 25 -5.66 30.64 -21.88
N ASN A 26 -4.77 29.78 -21.38
CA ASN A 26 -3.45 29.48 -21.92
C ASN A 26 -3.38 28.16 -22.73
N LEU A 27 -4.52 27.60 -23.17
CA LEU A 27 -4.50 26.42 -24.06
C LEU A 27 -3.71 26.71 -25.35
N PRO A 28 -3.00 25.71 -25.92
CA PRO A 28 -2.27 25.89 -27.17
C PRO A 28 -3.22 26.33 -28.31
N GLY A 29 -2.79 27.33 -29.08
CA GLY A 29 -3.63 27.93 -30.13
C GLY A 29 -3.89 27.03 -31.35
N ASP A 30 -3.23 25.88 -31.43
CA ASP A 30 -3.33 24.89 -32.50
C ASP A 30 -3.87 23.52 -32.02
N ASP A 31 -4.33 23.44 -30.76
CA ASP A 31 -4.90 22.23 -30.17
C ASP A 31 -6.39 22.40 -29.87
N PHE A 32 -7.21 22.13 -30.88
CA PHE A 32 -8.65 22.34 -30.76
C PHE A 32 -9.28 21.43 -29.70
N THR A 33 -10.29 21.97 -29.02
CA THR A 33 -10.99 21.28 -27.94
C THR A 33 -12.04 20.32 -28.50
N ARG A 34 -12.20 19.18 -27.82
CA ARG A 34 -13.13 18.11 -28.20
C ARG A 34 -14.23 17.92 -27.17
N CYS A 35 -13.89 17.99 -25.89
CA CYS A 35 -14.85 17.87 -24.81
C CYS A 35 -14.43 18.72 -23.61
N ILE A 36 -15.42 19.09 -22.80
CA ILE A 36 -15.23 19.75 -21.50
C ILE A 36 -16.20 19.15 -20.49
N ARG A 37 -15.75 19.02 -19.24
CA ARG A 37 -16.57 18.62 -18.08
C ARG A 37 -16.22 19.48 -16.89
N GLU A 38 -17.23 19.83 -16.09
CA GLU A 38 -17.02 20.41 -14.76
C GLU A 38 -16.94 19.27 -13.73
N ASP A 39 -16.13 19.45 -12.70
CA ASP A 39 -16.09 18.53 -11.56
C ASP A 39 -17.42 18.57 -10.78
N PRO A 40 -18.02 17.41 -10.45
CA PRO A 40 -19.33 17.37 -9.79
C PRO A 40 -19.32 17.85 -8.34
N VAL A 41 -18.15 17.98 -7.70
CA VAL A 41 -17.99 18.34 -6.29
C VAL A 41 -17.36 19.73 -6.12
N LYS A 42 -16.45 20.13 -7.02
CA LYS A 42 -15.69 21.39 -6.94
C LYS A 42 -16.06 22.32 -8.09
N ARG A 43 -17.00 23.24 -7.82
CA ARG A 43 -17.41 24.29 -8.77
C ARG A 43 -16.20 25.06 -9.30
N GLY A 44 -16.18 25.28 -10.61
CA GLY A 44 -15.10 26.00 -11.29
C GLY A 44 -13.83 25.20 -11.54
N MET A 45 -13.79 23.94 -11.09
CA MET A 45 -12.78 22.98 -11.55
C MET A 45 -13.27 22.32 -12.85
N LEU A 46 -12.50 22.48 -13.93
CA LEU A 46 -12.89 22.05 -15.26
C LEU A 46 -11.86 21.09 -15.84
N TYR A 47 -12.31 20.15 -16.68
CA TYR A 47 -11.48 19.22 -17.42
C TYR A 47 -11.75 19.38 -18.91
N ALA A 48 -10.70 19.56 -19.70
CA ALA A 48 -10.80 19.72 -21.14
C ALA A 48 -9.98 18.65 -21.87
N GLY A 49 -10.65 17.92 -22.75
CA GLY A 49 -9.99 17.03 -23.70
C GLY A 49 -9.78 17.73 -25.03
N THR A 50 -8.57 17.67 -25.57
CA THR A 50 -8.19 18.28 -26.86
C THR A 50 -7.83 17.23 -27.90
N GLU A 51 -7.33 17.65 -29.06
CA GLU A 51 -6.81 16.76 -30.09
C GLU A 51 -5.58 16.00 -29.63
N THR A 52 -4.80 16.58 -28.72
CA THR A 52 -3.52 15.99 -28.33
C THR A 52 -3.45 15.57 -26.87
N LYS A 53 -4.22 16.19 -25.97
CA LYS A 53 -3.97 16.14 -24.52
C LYS A 53 -5.24 16.28 -23.67
N LEU A 54 -5.07 16.05 -22.37
CA LEU A 54 -6.05 16.31 -21.32
C LEU A 54 -5.54 17.48 -20.45
N TYR A 55 -6.44 18.39 -20.09
CA TYR A 55 -6.14 19.55 -19.26
C TYR A 55 -7.10 19.66 -18.07
N VAL A 56 -6.63 20.28 -16.99
CA VAL A 56 -7.43 20.70 -15.84
C VAL A 56 -7.32 22.21 -15.67
N SER A 57 -8.40 22.85 -15.27
CA SER A 57 -8.41 24.21 -14.74
C SER A 57 -8.95 24.17 -13.31
N PHE A 58 -8.35 24.95 -12.42
CA PHE A 58 -8.79 25.12 -11.04
C PHE A 58 -9.46 26.48 -10.80
N ASP A 59 -9.62 27.29 -11.85
CA ASP A 59 -9.98 28.71 -11.80
C ASP A 59 -10.97 29.11 -12.91
N ASP A 60 -12.00 28.27 -13.14
CA ASP A 60 -13.08 28.54 -14.09
C ASP A 60 -12.62 28.69 -15.56
N GLY A 61 -11.52 28.04 -15.93
CA GLY A 61 -10.96 28.06 -17.28
C GLY A 61 -10.15 29.32 -17.60
N ILE A 62 -9.74 30.10 -16.58
CA ILE A 62 -8.82 31.23 -16.76
C ILE A 62 -7.42 30.69 -17.09
N THR A 63 -6.97 29.66 -16.37
CA THR A 63 -5.73 28.94 -16.65
C THR A 63 -5.97 27.43 -16.70
N TRP A 64 -5.19 26.78 -17.56
CA TRP A 64 -5.23 25.35 -17.84
C TRP A 64 -3.85 24.75 -17.63
N GLN A 65 -3.83 23.60 -16.97
CA GLN A 65 -2.64 22.80 -16.70
C GLN A 65 -2.80 21.44 -17.38
N GLU A 66 -1.75 20.97 -18.05
CA GLU A 66 -1.76 19.65 -18.68
C GLU A 66 -1.80 18.56 -17.62
N LEU A 67 -2.81 17.69 -17.68
CA LEU A 67 -2.90 16.51 -16.82
C LEU A 67 -2.02 15.40 -17.39
N LYS A 68 -0.77 15.36 -16.95
CA LYS A 68 0.16 14.26 -17.22
C LYS A 68 0.05 13.21 -16.11
N GLY A 69 -0.05 11.95 -16.49
CA GLY A 69 0.12 10.86 -15.53
C GLY A 69 1.52 10.87 -14.92
N ASN A 70 1.66 10.39 -13.69
CA ASN A 70 2.89 10.37 -12.89
C ASN A 70 3.85 9.20 -13.21
N GLY A 71 3.56 8.40 -14.24
CA GLY A 71 4.40 7.28 -14.64
C GLY A 71 5.49 7.64 -15.64
N SER A 72 6.54 6.83 -15.68
CA SER A 72 7.60 6.90 -16.70
C SER A 72 7.00 6.89 -18.11
N VAL A 73 7.58 7.65 -19.06
CA VAL A 73 7.13 7.67 -20.46
C VAL A 73 6.92 6.24 -20.98
N GLY A 74 5.67 5.87 -21.27
CA GLY A 74 5.27 4.52 -21.73
C GLY A 74 4.54 3.65 -20.70
N LYS A 75 4.55 3.97 -19.40
CA LYS A 75 3.75 3.30 -18.35
C LYS A 75 3.03 4.36 -17.51
N GLY A 76 1.70 4.34 -17.45
CA GLY A 76 0.91 5.25 -16.58
C GLY A 76 0.80 6.72 -17.03
N SER A 77 1.46 7.13 -18.11
CA SER A 77 1.28 8.46 -18.71
C SER A 77 0.32 8.41 -19.89
N LEU A 78 -0.72 9.26 -19.86
CA LEU A 78 -1.67 9.39 -20.97
C LEU A 78 -0.89 9.82 -22.24
N PRO A 79 -0.89 9.00 -23.31
CA PRO A 79 -0.15 9.34 -24.52
C PRO A 79 -0.75 10.56 -25.22
N VAL A 80 0.02 11.16 -26.13
CA VAL A 80 -0.52 12.18 -27.04
C VAL A 80 -1.58 11.53 -27.94
N VAL A 81 -2.85 11.82 -27.66
CA VAL A 81 -4.00 11.19 -28.31
C VAL A 81 -5.23 12.09 -28.22
N PRO A 82 -6.14 12.04 -29.23
CA PRO A 82 -7.39 12.76 -29.13
C PRO A 82 -8.26 12.26 -27.99
N ILE A 83 -8.76 13.19 -27.18
CA ILE A 83 -9.66 12.93 -26.05
C ILE A 83 -11.10 13.26 -26.48
N TYR A 84 -11.89 12.23 -26.76
CA TYR A 84 -13.24 12.41 -27.31
C TYR A 84 -14.30 12.69 -26.26
N ASP A 85 -14.16 12.09 -25.07
CA ASP A 85 -15.12 12.26 -23.99
C ASP A 85 -14.47 12.04 -22.62
N ILE A 86 -15.08 12.66 -21.62
CA ILE A 86 -14.73 12.53 -20.21
C ILE A 86 -16.02 12.22 -19.45
N ALA A 87 -15.99 11.19 -18.62
CA ALA A 87 -17.04 10.86 -17.67
C ALA A 87 -16.45 10.82 -16.26
N ILE A 88 -17.21 11.31 -15.28
CA ILE A 88 -16.84 11.24 -13.87
C ILE A 88 -17.84 10.32 -13.19
N LYS A 89 -17.33 9.28 -12.53
CA LYS A 89 -18.14 8.33 -11.77
C LYS A 89 -17.59 8.31 -10.35
N GLU A 90 -18.39 8.82 -9.42
CA GLU A 90 -17.94 9.05 -8.05
C GLU A 90 -16.69 9.95 -8.06
N ASP A 91 -15.54 9.42 -7.64
CA ASP A 91 -14.28 10.14 -7.64
C ASP A 91 -13.30 9.64 -8.72
N ASP A 92 -13.75 8.82 -9.67
CA ASP A 92 -12.90 8.32 -10.75
C ASP A 92 -13.20 9.07 -12.06
N MET A 93 -12.14 9.53 -12.74
CA MET A 93 -12.28 10.12 -14.08
C MET A 93 -12.01 9.06 -15.15
N ILE A 94 -12.97 8.90 -16.06
CA ILE A 94 -12.88 8.01 -17.21
C ILE A 94 -12.69 8.87 -18.46
N VAL A 95 -11.64 8.58 -19.22
CA VAL A 95 -11.26 9.34 -20.42
C VAL A 95 -11.34 8.43 -21.63
N ALA A 96 -12.18 8.78 -22.61
CA ALA A 96 -12.30 8.05 -23.87
C ALA A 96 -11.34 8.63 -24.92
N THR A 97 -10.43 7.80 -25.43
CA THR A 97 -9.41 8.21 -26.39
C THR A 97 -9.66 7.67 -27.80
N HIS A 98 -9.00 8.25 -28.80
CA HIS A 98 -9.01 7.70 -30.16
C HIS A 98 -7.98 6.58 -30.36
N GLY A 99 -8.44 5.33 -30.39
CA GLY A 99 -7.58 4.19 -30.73
C GLY A 99 -6.61 3.75 -29.61
N ARG A 100 -6.80 4.25 -28.38
CA ARG A 100 -6.04 3.84 -27.18
C ARG A 100 -6.96 3.48 -26.00
N SER A 101 -8.15 2.97 -26.30
CA SER A 101 -9.16 2.54 -25.33
C SER A 101 -9.63 3.67 -24.40
N PHE A 102 -10.21 3.33 -23.24
CA PHE A 102 -10.48 4.28 -22.17
C PHE A 102 -9.39 4.21 -21.09
N TRP A 103 -9.16 5.31 -20.40
CA TRP A 103 -8.21 5.46 -19.30
C TRP A 103 -8.97 5.88 -18.04
N ILE A 104 -8.52 5.42 -16.88
CA ILE A 104 -9.12 5.79 -15.59
C ILE A 104 -8.05 6.46 -14.72
N LEU A 105 -8.40 7.62 -14.15
CA LEU A 105 -7.70 8.22 -13.03
C LEU A 105 -8.49 7.88 -11.76
N ASP A 106 -7.96 6.93 -10.99
CA ASP A 106 -8.65 6.21 -9.92
C ASP A 106 -8.88 7.02 -8.62
N ASP A 107 -8.58 8.34 -8.60
CA ASP A 107 -8.86 9.20 -7.45
C ASP A 107 -8.75 10.71 -7.76
N LEU A 108 -9.88 11.35 -8.04
CA LEU A 108 -10.00 12.80 -8.21
C LEU A 108 -9.95 13.57 -6.90
N THR A 109 -10.20 12.94 -5.75
CA THR A 109 -10.18 13.65 -4.46
C THR A 109 -8.83 14.30 -4.21
N GLN A 110 -7.76 13.65 -4.67
CA GLN A 110 -6.38 14.13 -4.55
C GLN A 110 -6.14 15.32 -5.49
N LEU A 111 -6.58 15.20 -6.75
CA LEU A 111 -6.44 16.27 -7.73
C LEU A 111 -7.22 17.53 -7.30
N ARG A 112 -8.40 17.37 -6.72
CA ARG A 112 -9.22 18.47 -6.19
C ARG A 112 -8.51 19.27 -5.10
N GLN A 113 -7.60 18.65 -4.35
CA GLN A 113 -6.87 19.28 -3.25
C GLN A 113 -5.51 19.87 -3.68
N VAL A 114 -5.08 19.68 -4.93
CA VAL A 114 -3.81 20.25 -5.43
C VAL A 114 -3.69 21.78 -5.23
N PRO A 115 -4.73 22.59 -5.44
CA PRO A 115 -4.64 24.03 -5.17
C PRO A 115 -4.36 24.37 -3.69
N GLU A 116 -4.64 23.44 -2.77
CA GLU A 116 -4.40 23.66 -1.33
C GLU A 116 -2.92 23.58 -1.00
N ILE A 117 -2.10 22.88 -1.80
CA ILE A 117 -0.66 22.73 -1.56
C ILE A 117 0.19 23.69 -2.38
N GLU A 118 -0.41 24.47 -3.29
CA GLU A 118 0.31 25.44 -4.10
C GLU A 118 0.86 26.57 -3.22
N GLY A 119 2.19 26.68 -3.15
CA GLY A 119 2.86 27.71 -2.33
C GLY A 119 2.89 27.40 -0.83
N ILE A 120 2.62 26.17 -0.41
CA ILE A 120 2.85 25.74 0.98
C ILE A 120 4.34 25.41 1.19
N ASP A 121 4.95 26.01 2.23
CA ASP A 121 6.35 25.79 2.63
C ASP A 121 6.52 24.76 3.78
N SER A 122 5.46 24.02 4.12
CA SER A 122 5.47 22.97 5.16
C SER A 122 4.92 21.64 4.64
N PRO A 123 5.32 20.49 5.22
CA PRO A 123 4.73 19.20 4.90
C PRO A 123 3.19 19.22 4.99
N HIS A 124 2.52 18.57 4.03
CA HIS A 124 1.07 18.56 3.98
C HIS A 124 0.52 17.19 3.57
N ILE A 125 -0.37 16.61 4.37
CA ILE A 125 -1.10 15.38 4.00
C ILE A 125 -2.46 15.72 3.40
N LEU A 126 -2.76 15.16 2.22
CA LEU A 126 -4.06 15.32 1.59
C LEU A 126 -5.11 14.42 2.27
N GLN A 127 -6.36 14.88 2.28
CA GLN A 127 -7.49 14.08 2.74
C GLN A 127 -7.60 12.80 1.89
N PRO A 128 -7.51 11.60 2.51
CA PRO A 128 -7.70 10.34 1.79
C PRO A 128 -9.17 10.16 1.44
N ARG A 129 -9.44 9.47 0.33
CA ARG A 129 -10.78 9.00 0.01
C ARG A 129 -11.18 7.83 0.91
N ASP A 130 -12.47 7.66 1.12
CA ASP A 130 -12.98 6.46 1.77
C ASP A 130 -12.70 5.23 0.90
N THR A 131 -12.31 4.12 1.53
CA THR A 131 -11.76 2.95 0.84
C THR A 131 -12.63 1.74 1.09
N ILE A 132 -13.05 1.07 0.01
CA ILE A 132 -13.79 -0.19 0.13
C ILE A 132 -12.84 -1.30 0.57
N ARG A 133 -13.24 -2.04 1.62
CA ARG A 133 -12.55 -3.23 2.12
C ARG A 133 -12.72 -4.40 1.15
N ILE A 134 -11.88 -4.44 0.12
CA ILE A 134 -11.86 -5.54 -0.85
C ILE A 134 -11.00 -6.69 -0.28
N THR A 135 -11.53 -7.91 -0.30
CA THR A 135 -10.78 -9.10 0.11
C THR A 135 -9.56 -9.30 -0.79
N ALA A 136 -8.40 -9.58 -0.19
CA ALA A 136 -7.19 -9.92 -0.94
C ALA A 136 -7.44 -11.14 -1.86
N PRO A 137 -6.81 -11.20 -3.04
CA PRO A 137 -6.99 -12.31 -3.96
C PRO A 137 -6.62 -13.64 -3.31
N PHE A 138 -7.38 -14.70 -3.63
CA PHE A 138 -7.34 -16.00 -2.96
C PHE A 138 -5.95 -16.68 -2.94
N ARG A 139 -5.01 -16.29 -3.82
CA ARG A 139 -3.59 -16.70 -3.81
C ARG A 139 -2.72 -15.69 -4.58
N ASN A 140 -1.70 -15.12 -3.93
CA ASN A 140 -0.60 -14.44 -4.64
C ASN A 140 0.59 -15.41 -4.74
N ARG A 141 0.87 -15.91 -5.94
CA ARG A 141 2.14 -16.59 -6.21
C ARG A 141 3.22 -15.51 -6.38
N LYS A 142 4.40 -15.74 -5.80
CA LYS A 142 5.58 -14.91 -6.05
C LYS A 142 5.86 -14.91 -7.56
N ALA A 143 5.99 -13.73 -8.16
CA ALA A 143 6.32 -13.61 -9.56
C ALA A 143 7.77 -14.06 -9.81
N ALA A 144 8.01 -14.67 -10.97
CA ALA A 144 9.35 -14.85 -11.51
C ALA A 144 9.82 -13.53 -12.14
N GLU A 145 11.12 -13.39 -12.36
CA GLU A 145 11.66 -12.26 -13.13
C GLU A 145 11.10 -12.28 -14.56
N GLY A 146 10.67 -11.12 -15.07
CA GLY A 146 10.13 -10.97 -16.42
C GLY A 146 8.62 -11.24 -16.52
N LYS A 147 8.20 -11.90 -17.61
CA LYS A 147 6.76 -12.10 -17.92
C LYS A 147 6.20 -13.26 -17.12
N ASN A 148 5.11 -12.97 -16.40
CA ASN A 148 4.34 -13.91 -15.62
C ASN A 148 2.93 -14.02 -16.18
N TYR A 149 2.28 -15.16 -15.93
CA TYR A 149 0.92 -15.44 -16.39
C TYR A 149 0.02 -15.66 -15.18
N GLN A 150 -1.02 -14.84 -15.05
CA GLN A 150 -2.06 -15.01 -14.05
C GLN A 150 -3.32 -15.51 -14.74
N LEU A 151 -3.72 -16.74 -14.40
CA LEU A 151 -5.04 -17.25 -14.71
C LEU A 151 -6.01 -16.63 -13.70
N SER A 152 -6.70 -15.56 -14.09
CA SER A 152 -7.88 -15.07 -13.36
C SER A 152 -9.14 -15.74 -13.92
N LEU A 153 -10.24 -15.71 -13.18
CA LEU A 153 -11.53 -16.22 -13.63
C LEU A 153 -11.97 -15.43 -14.89
N GLY A 154 -11.69 -15.99 -16.08
CA GLY A 154 -12.15 -15.48 -17.38
C GLY A 154 -11.06 -15.02 -18.36
N ALA A 155 -9.81 -14.81 -17.93
CA ALA A 155 -8.71 -14.48 -18.84
C ALA A 155 -7.33 -14.86 -18.27
N ALA A 156 -6.46 -15.40 -19.12
CA ALA A 156 -5.04 -15.45 -18.85
C ALA A 156 -4.48 -14.05 -19.13
N VAL A 157 -4.02 -13.37 -18.10
CA VAL A 157 -3.39 -12.04 -18.22
C VAL A 157 -1.89 -12.17 -18.01
N THR A 158 -1.14 -11.41 -18.79
CA THR A 158 0.31 -11.35 -18.73
C THR A 158 0.73 -10.13 -17.92
N TYR A 159 1.63 -10.30 -16.97
CA TYR A 159 2.14 -9.18 -16.16
C TYR A 159 3.64 -9.24 -15.95
N THR A 160 4.24 -8.10 -15.64
CA THR A 160 5.60 -7.99 -15.09
C THR A 160 5.53 -7.39 -13.68
N GLU A 161 6.53 -7.68 -12.86
CA GLU A 161 6.72 -7.01 -11.57
C GLU A 161 8.07 -6.30 -11.61
N ASP A 162 8.04 -4.98 -11.43
CA ASP A 162 9.22 -4.12 -11.40
C ASP A 162 9.23 -3.34 -10.09
N LYS A 163 10.39 -3.00 -9.54
CA LYS A 163 10.45 -2.06 -8.42
C LYS A 163 10.25 -0.64 -8.96
N ASN A 164 9.29 0.11 -8.39
CA ASN A 164 9.08 1.50 -8.75
C ASN A 164 10.19 2.40 -8.17
N THR A 165 10.12 3.70 -8.45
CA THR A 165 11.08 4.70 -7.94
C THR A 165 11.13 4.78 -6.41
N TYR A 166 10.14 4.20 -5.73
CA TYR A 166 10.01 4.14 -4.28
C TYR A 166 10.43 2.79 -3.70
N GLY A 167 10.92 1.85 -4.53
CA GLY A 167 11.37 0.52 -4.10
C GLY A 167 10.25 -0.51 -3.92
N GLU A 168 9.00 -0.12 -4.10
CA GLU A 168 7.82 -0.98 -4.00
C GLU A 168 7.70 -1.86 -5.25
N VAL A 169 7.24 -3.11 -5.09
CA VAL A 169 6.98 -4.01 -6.21
C VAL A 169 5.67 -3.61 -6.89
N GLU A 170 5.76 -3.09 -8.11
CA GLU A 170 4.63 -2.72 -8.93
C GLU A 170 4.35 -3.79 -9.99
N ARG A 171 3.14 -4.36 -9.94
CA ARG A 171 2.64 -5.26 -10.99
C ARG A 171 2.04 -4.43 -12.12
N SER A 172 2.53 -4.64 -13.34
CA SER A 172 1.96 -4.06 -14.56
C SER A 172 1.38 -5.15 -15.47
N PHE A 173 0.08 -5.12 -15.74
CA PHE A 173 -0.51 -5.97 -16.78
C PHE A 173 -0.18 -5.45 -18.18
N LEU A 174 0.17 -6.36 -19.09
CA LEU A 174 0.56 -6.06 -20.47
C LEU A 174 -0.63 -6.12 -21.43
N ASP A 175 -1.65 -6.87 -21.09
CA ASP A 175 -2.80 -7.22 -21.93
C ASP A 175 -4.15 -7.03 -21.22
N ALA A 176 -4.15 -6.38 -20.05
CA ALA A 176 -5.33 -6.06 -19.28
C ALA A 176 -5.20 -4.72 -18.57
N GLY A 177 -6.34 -4.14 -18.18
CA GLY A 177 -6.37 -2.97 -17.30
C GLY A 177 -5.84 -3.31 -15.90
N GLN A 178 -5.23 -2.32 -15.25
CA GLN A 178 -4.82 -2.41 -13.86
C GLN A 178 -6.03 -2.07 -12.97
N ASN A 179 -6.35 -2.94 -12.01
CA ASN A 179 -7.30 -2.59 -10.97
C ASN A 179 -6.68 -1.56 -10.02
N PRO A 180 -7.50 -0.71 -9.36
CA PRO A 180 -7.00 0.19 -8.33
C PRO A 180 -6.25 -0.60 -7.25
N PRO A 181 -5.26 0.03 -6.59
CA PRO A 181 -4.50 -0.63 -5.54
C PRO A 181 -5.41 -1.13 -4.41
N ALA A 182 -5.09 -2.29 -3.86
CA ALA A 182 -5.80 -2.86 -2.72
C ALA A 182 -5.29 -2.21 -1.43
N GLY A 183 -5.93 -1.13 -1.01
CA GLY A 183 -5.54 -0.41 0.20
C GLY A 183 -6.03 1.04 0.23
N VAL A 184 -5.74 1.71 1.34
CA VAL A 184 -6.01 3.13 1.52
C VAL A 184 -4.92 3.92 0.82
N LEU A 185 -5.31 4.66 -0.21
CA LEU A 185 -4.44 5.53 -0.96
C LEU A 185 -4.23 6.85 -0.22
N LEU A 186 -2.99 7.19 0.04
CA LEU A 186 -2.57 8.45 0.65
C LEU A 186 -1.64 9.20 -0.28
N ASN A 187 -1.76 10.52 -0.27
CA ASN A 187 -0.72 11.39 -0.80
C ASN A 187 -0.32 12.46 0.22
N TYR A 188 0.96 12.77 0.22
CA TYR A 188 1.52 13.83 1.04
C TYR A 188 2.56 14.60 0.25
N PHE A 189 2.59 15.90 0.47
CA PHE A 189 3.48 16.84 -0.17
C PHE A 189 4.63 17.21 0.77
N LEU A 190 5.85 17.14 0.28
CA LEU A 190 7.06 17.62 0.95
C LEU A 190 7.62 18.80 0.13
N PRO A 191 7.65 20.02 0.68
CA PRO A 191 8.05 21.23 -0.07
C PRO A 191 9.54 21.24 -0.44
N GLU A 192 10.37 20.61 0.39
CA GLU A 192 11.81 20.57 0.24
C GLU A 192 12.38 19.21 0.65
N LYS A 193 13.66 18.99 0.37
CA LYS A 193 14.34 17.78 0.79
C LYS A 193 14.56 17.85 2.30
N THR A 194 14.16 16.80 3.01
CA THR A 194 14.41 16.65 4.44
C THR A 194 15.28 15.42 4.71
N ASP A 195 16.26 15.59 5.59
CA ASP A 195 17.01 14.48 6.19
C ASP A 195 16.38 14.05 7.53
N ASP A 196 15.33 14.76 7.98
CA ASP A 196 14.57 14.38 9.16
C ASP A 196 13.71 13.13 8.90
N GLU A 197 13.29 12.50 9.97
CA GLU A 197 12.32 11.41 9.92
C GLU A 197 10.97 11.93 9.35
N VAL A 198 10.50 11.24 8.31
CA VAL A 198 9.14 11.35 7.78
C VAL A 198 8.43 10.06 8.13
N SER A 199 7.29 10.15 8.81
CA SER A 199 6.52 8.97 9.17
C SER A 199 5.00 9.13 8.97
N LEU A 200 4.36 8.01 8.67
CA LEU A 200 2.92 7.85 8.58
C LEU A 200 2.48 6.84 9.64
N THR A 201 1.74 7.31 10.64
CA THR A 201 1.18 6.48 11.70
C THR A 201 -0.31 6.28 11.49
N PHE A 202 -0.75 5.03 11.44
CA PHE A 202 -2.17 4.67 11.33
C PHE A 202 -2.74 4.34 12.71
N LEU A 203 -3.86 4.95 13.04
CA LEU A 203 -4.58 4.78 14.29
C LEU A 203 -5.97 4.20 14.02
N ASP A 204 -6.42 3.34 14.92
CA ASP A 204 -7.79 2.84 14.89
C ASP A 204 -8.81 3.87 15.39
N HIS A 205 -10.09 3.50 15.39
CA HIS A 205 -11.18 4.37 15.82
C HIS A 205 -11.09 4.81 17.30
N SER A 206 -10.29 4.12 18.12
CA SER A 206 -10.06 4.43 19.54
C SER A 206 -8.80 5.29 19.76
N GLY A 207 -8.04 5.56 18.70
CA GLY A 207 -6.78 6.30 18.74
C GLY A 207 -5.58 5.42 19.10
N VAL A 208 -5.72 4.10 19.10
CA VAL A 208 -4.61 3.18 19.32
C VAL A 208 -3.84 3.00 18.03
N GLU A 209 -2.51 3.05 18.14
CA GLU A 209 -1.61 2.84 17.01
C GLU A 209 -1.70 1.41 16.46
N ILE A 210 -1.91 1.33 15.15
CA ILE A 210 -1.93 0.09 14.38
C ILE A 210 -0.52 -0.20 13.87
N VAL A 211 0.05 0.75 13.12
CA VAL A 211 1.35 0.63 12.45
C VAL A 211 1.91 2.00 12.11
N THR A 212 3.22 2.13 12.17
CA THR A 212 3.97 3.31 11.71
C THR A 212 4.91 2.90 10.59
N TYR A 213 4.90 3.69 9.51
CA TYR A 213 5.85 3.61 8.40
C TYR A 213 6.76 4.82 8.43
N SER A 214 8.05 4.66 8.14
CA SER A 214 9.05 5.72 8.28
C SER A 214 10.13 5.65 7.21
N ASN A 215 10.64 6.79 6.74
CA ASN A 215 11.81 6.81 5.86
C ASN A 215 13.13 6.44 6.58
N ASN A 216 13.09 6.34 7.92
CA ASN A 216 14.22 5.94 8.76
C ASN A 216 13.85 4.76 9.67
N VAL A 217 13.87 3.55 9.13
CA VAL A 217 13.59 2.32 9.91
C VAL A 217 14.89 1.82 10.54
N GLU A 218 15.27 2.38 11.70
CA GLU A 218 16.40 1.93 12.52
C GLU A 218 15.94 0.99 13.64
N ASP A 219 15.56 -0.25 13.31
CA ASP A 219 15.39 -1.30 14.32
C ASP A 219 16.12 -2.59 13.92
N ALA A 220 17.17 -2.93 14.67
CA ALA A 220 17.98 -4.14 14.47
C ALA A 220 17.20 -5.46 14.65
N ARG A 221 15.95 -5.41 15.13
CA ARG A 221 15.04 -6.56 15.25
C ARG A 221 14.22 -6.80 13.99
N ILE A 222 14.17 -5.82 13.07
CA ILE A 222 13.44 -5.91 11.82
C ILE A 222 14.40 -6.46 10.76
N PRO A 223 14.12 -7.64 10.17
CA PRO A 223 14.92 -8.17 9.07
C PRO A 223 15.03 -7.17 7.91
N GLU A 224 16.17 -7.17 7.20
CA GLU A 224 16.44 -6.24 6.09
C GLU A 224 15.40 -6.34 4.95
N ASP A 225 14.74 -7.49 4.79
CA ASP A 225 13.61 -7.70 3.87
C ASP A 225 12.29 -7.02 4.29
N GLU A 226 12.17 -6.61 5.56
CA GLU A 226 11.00 -5.90 6.12
C GLU A 226 11.22 -4.39 6.23
N ILE A 227 12.47 -3.92 6.28
CA ILE A 227 12.81 -2.48 6.24
C ILE A 227 12.14 -1.80 5.04
N GLY A 228 12.19 -2.44 3.86
CA GLY A 228 11.54 -1.93 2.65
C GLY A 228 10.00 -2.00 2.66
N GLN A 229 9.38 -2.76 3.57
CA GLN A 229 7.92 -2.86 3.71
C GLN A 229 7.37 -1.82 4.70
N LEU A 230 8.21 -1.35 5.62
CA LEU A 230 7.88 -0.30 6.59
C LEU A 230 8.41 1.08 6.16
N SER A 231 9.08 1.17 5.01
CA SER A 231 9.62 2.41 4.49
C SER A 231 8.58 3.24 3.75
N ILE A 232 8.68 4.57 3.87
CA ILE A 232 7.96 5.51 3.01
C ILE A 232 8.92 6.35 2.17
N ALA A 233 8.41 6.89 1.08
CA ALA A 233 9.14 7.84 0.25
C ALA A 233 9.33 9.19 0.97
N SER A 234 10.46 9.86 0.72
CA SER A 234 10.69 11.22 1.23
C SER A 234 11.21 12.13 0.11
N ASN A 235 10.61 12.02 -1.09
CA ASN A 235 11.00 12.82 -2.24
C ASN A 235 10.40 14.23 -2.15
N ILE A 236 11.08 15.21 -2.74
CA ILE A 236 10.53 16.56 -2.89
C ILE A 236 9.29 16.49 -3.79
N GLY A 237 8.23 17.19 -3.40
CA GLY A 237 6.97 17.24 -4.11
C GLY A 237 5.96 16.22 -3.59
N MET A 238 5.10 15.75 -4.48
CA MET A 238 4.04 14.81 -4.13
C MET A 238 4.58 13.39 -3.99
N ASN A 239 4.29 12.75 -2.85
CA ASN A 239 4.58 11.35 -2.58
C ASN A 239 3.27 10.59 -2.42
N ARG A 240 3.28 9.32 -2.83
CA ARG A 240 2.15 8.40 -2.75
C ARG A 240 2.50 7.27 -1.78
N PHE A 241 1.53 6.86 -0.97
CA PHE A 241 1.65 5.68 -0.11
C PHE A 241 0.34 4.90 -0.10
N ILE A 242 0.41 3.57 -0.04
CA ILE A 242 -0.76 2.70 0.02
C ILE A 242 -0.66 1.83 1.26
N TRP A 243 -1.59 2.03 2.20
CA TRP A 243 -1.73 1.12 3.33
C TRP A 243 -2.65 -0.03 2.95
N ASP A 244 -2.17 -1.26 3.05
CA ASP A 244 -2.91 -2.49 2.72
C ASP A 244 -4.04 -2.84 3.73
N MET A 245 -4.31 -1.94 4.67
CA MET A 245 -5.29 -2.06 5.75
C MET A 245 -4.96 -3.18 6.74
N ARG A 246 -3.74 -3.70 6.77
CA ARG A 246 -3.38 -4.78 7.70
C ARG A 246 -2.81 -4.24 9.00
N TYR A 247 -3.20 -4.91 10.07
CA TYR A 247 -2.48 -4.85 11.33
C TYR A 247 -1.13 -5.57 11.19
N PRO A 248 -0.14 -5.27 12.05
CA PRO A 248 1.14 -5.96 12.02
C PRO A 248 0.98 -7.49 12.11
N PRO A 249 1.84 -8.26 11.42
CA PRO A 249 1.85 -9.71 11.50
C PRO A 249 2.32 -10.19 12.88
N ALA A 250 2.33 -11.50 13.09
CA ALA A 250 2.95 -12.06 14.30
C ALA A 250 4.48 -11.88 14.27
N ASN A 251 5.10 -11.74 15.44
CA ASN A 251 6.56 -11.63 15.57
C ASN A 251 7.27 -12.80 14.85
N ARG A 252 8.39 -12.59 14.18
CA ARG A 252 9.11 -13.68 13.50
C ARG A 252 9.99 -14.50 14.45
N VAL A 253 10.29 -15.73 14.03
CA VAL A 253 11.41 -16.52 14.57
C VAL A 253 12.54 -16.48 13.54
N PRO A 254 13.70 -15.86 13.81
CA PRO A 254 14.78 -15.78 12.84
C PRO A 254 15.24 -17.16 12.34
N GLY A 255 15.25 -17.34 11.01
CA GLY A 255 15.63 -18.59 10.34
C GLY A 255 14.58 -19.69 10.40
N ASP A 256 13.33 -19.37 10.74
CA ASP A 256 12.23 -20.32 10.76
C ASP A 256 11.65 -20.59 9.38
N LYS A 257 12.15 -21.66 8.76
CA LYS A 257 11.67 -22.16 7.47
C LYS A 257 10.24 -22.72 7.51
N THR A 258 9.65 -23.00 8.68
CA THR A 258 8.29 -23.55 8.79
C THR A 258 7.22 -22.51 8.50
N THR A 259 7.48 -21.24 8.86
CA THR A 259 6.62 -20.09 8.59
C THR A 259 7.19 -19.15 7.52
N GLU A 260 8.49 -19.12 7.24
CA GLU A 260 9.06 -18.27 6.17
C GLU A 260 8.51 -18.63 4.77
N ASP A 261 8.18 -19.90 4.52
CA ASP A 261 7.52 -20.34 3.28
C ASP A 261 6.03 -19.91 3.20
N ARG A 262 5.46 -19.35 4.27
CA ARG A 262 4.05 -18.97 4.41
C ARG A 262 3.94 -17.58 5.05
N VAL A 263 3.77 -16.54 4.23
CA VAL A 263 3.54 -15.18 4.72
C VAL A 263 2.38 -15.16 5.72
N VAL A 264 2.69 -15.02 7.01
CA VAL A 264 1.70 -14.83 8.07
C VAL A 264 1.32 -13.35 8.05
N SER A 265 0.44 -12.98 7.12
CA SER A 265 -0.06 -11.61 7.06
C SER A 265 -0.92 -11.30 8.28
N GLY A 266 -0.80 -10.08 8.81
CA GLY A 266 -1.67 -9.63 9.89
C GLY A 266 -3.13 -9.45 9.43
N PRO A 267 -4.08 -9.39 10.38
CA PRO A 267 -5.51 -9.26 10.07
C PRO A 267 -5.82 -7.95 9.34
N ILE A 268 -6.78 -8.00 8.40
CA ILE A 268 -7.27 -6.80 7.71
C ILE A 268 -8.23 -6.06 8.66
N ALA A 269 -8.02 -4.76 8.80
CA ALA A 269 -8.87 -3.84 9.55
C ALA A 269 -10.36 -4.01 9.20
N PRO A 270 -11.27 -4.04 10.19
CA PRO A 270 -12.70 -4.05 9.93
C PRO A 270 -13.16 -2.72 9.28
N PRO A 271 -14.35 -2.70 8.64
CA PRO A 271 -14.93 -1.43 8.23
C PRO A 271 -15.14 -0.50 9.42
N GLY A 272 -14.86 0.79 9.24
CA GLY A 272 -14.91 1.76 10.32
C GLY A 272 -14.02 2.98 10.06
N ARG A 273 -13.95 3.86 11.05
CA ARG A 273 -13.19 5.10 11.00
C ARG A 273 -11.76 4.91 11.47
N TYR A 274 -10.81 5.45 10.73
CA TYR A 274 -9.38 5.40 11.01
C TYR A 274 -8.76 6.78 10.88
N THR A 275 -7.58 6.95 11.48
CA THR A 275 -6.81 8.20 11.36
C THR A 275 -5.42 7.88 10.86
N VAL A 276 -4.92 8.68 9.93
CA VAL A 276 -3.50 8.72 9.57
C VAL A 276 -2.89 10.00 10.12
N VAL A 277 -1.68 9.89 10.66
CA VAL A 277 -0.87 11.00 11.17
C VAL A 277 0.42 11.06 10.36
N LEU A 278 0.64 12.18 9.66
CA LEU A 278 1.91 12.52 9.05
C LEU A 278 2.76 13.29 10.05
N LYS A 279 3.99 12.82 10.29
CA LYS A 279 5.02 13.56 11.02
C LYS A 279 6.19 13.84 10.08
N SER A 280 6.61 15.10 10.02
CA SER A 280 7.78 15.51 9.23
C SER A 280 8.28 16.87 9.68
N SER A 281 9.60 17.02 9.85
CA SER A 281 10.27 18.29 10.19
C SER A 281 9.60 19.06 11.34
N GLY A 282 9.27 18.35 12.42
CA GLY A 282 8.64 18.90 13.62
C GLY A 282 7.16 19.27 13.50
N THR A 283 6.54 19.05 12.33
CA THR A 283 5.10 19.21 12.11
C THR A 283 4.38 17.87 12.23
N GLU A 284 3.16 17.93 12.76
CA GLU A 284 2.26 16.78 12.87
C GLU A 284 0.90 17.17 12.31
N GLN A 285 0.40 16.39 11.35
CA GLN A 285 -0.90 16.58 10.74
C GLN A 285 -1.66 15.27 10.70
N SER A 286 -2.95 15.31 10.98
CA SER A 286 -3.81 14.14 10.94
C SER A 286 -4.97 14.30 9.97
N LYS A 287 -5.35 13.18 9.35
CA LYS A 287 -6.56 13.06 8.52
C LYS A 287 -7.31 11.80 8.92
N THR A 288 -8.63 11.90 8.90
CA THR A 288 -9.53 10.78 9.20
C THR A 288 -10.10 10.25 7.89
N PHE A 289 -10.23 8.94 7.75
CA PHE A 289 -10.85 8.29 6.60
C PHE A 289 -11.70 7.10 7.05
N GLU A 290 -12.59 6.63 6.18
CA GLU A 290 -13.43 5.47 6.46
C GLU A 290 -13.05 4.27 5.58
N ILE A 291 -12.92 3.10 6.21
CA ILE A 291 -12.92 1.81 5.52
C ILE A 291 -14.37 1.36 5.40
N ILE A 292 -14.88 1.27 4.18
CA ILE A 292 -16.27 0.95 3.88
C ILE A 292 -16.41 -0.55 3.61
N LYS A 293 -17.48 -1.16 4.14
CA LYS A 293 -17.81 -2.56 3.84
C LYS A 293 -18.11 -2.73 2.35
N ASP A 294 -17.53 -3.76 1.73
CA ASP A 294 -17.88 -4.11 0.35
C ASP A 294 -19.39 -4.44 0.24
N PRO A 295 -20.17 -3.71 -0.57
CA PRO A 295 -21.61 -3.93 -0.69
C PRO A 295 -21.97 -5.29 -1.28
N ARG A 296 -21.01 -6.01 -1.89
CA ARG A 296 -21.19 -7.37 -2.42
C ARG A 296 -21.06 -8.45 -1.36
N VAL A 297 -20.59 -8.10 -0.17
CA VAL A 297 -20.37 -9.04 0.95
C VAL A 297 -21.58 -9.05 1.87
N GLU A 298 -22.18 -10.24 2.04
CA GLU A 298 -23.36 -10.44 2.90
C GLU A 298 -23.04 -10.40 4.40
N ALA A 299 -21.79 -10.60 4.79
CA ALA A 299 -21.35 -10.55 6.18
C ALA A 299 -21.75 -9.21 6.84
N THR A 300 -22.22 -9.30 8.08
CA THR A 300 -22.59 -8.13 8.88
C THR A 300 -21.35 -7.43 9.42
N GLN A 301 -21.49 -6.18 9.86
CA GLN A 301 -20.41 -5.47 10.57
C GLN A 301 -19.89 -6.28 11.76
N LYS A 302 -20.80 -6.88 12.53
CA LYS A 302 -20.47 -7.72 13.67
C LYS A 302 -19.68 -8.97 13.28
N ASP A 303 -20.04 -9.63 12.18
CA ASP A 303 -19.29 -10.81 11.70
C ASP A 303 -17.84 -10.44 11.37
N LEU A 304 -17.62 -9.28 10.76
CA LEU A 304 -16.29 -8.79 10.40
C LEU A 304 -15.47 -8.39 11.63
N GLU A 305 -16.11 -7.78 12.63
CA GLU A 305 -15.48 -7.45 13.93
C GLU A 305 -15.13 -8.70 14.73
N ASP A 306 -16.03 -9.69 14.79
CA ASP A 306 -15.82 -10.97 15.48
C ASP A 306 -14.70 -11.78 14.79
N GLN A 307 -14.70 -11.81 13.44
CA GLN A 307 -13.62 -12.42 12.64
C GLN A 307 -12.28 -11.73 12.92
N PHE A 308 -12.24 -10.40 12.89
CA PHE A 308 -11.03 -9.63 13.16
C PHE A 308 -10.50 -9.88 14.58
N SER A 309 -11.38 -9.88 15.58
CA SER A 309 -11.02 -10.14 16.98
C SER A 309 -10.43 -11.54 17.16
N LEU A 310 -11.01 -12.55 16.51
CA LEU A 310 -10.47 -13.91 16.52
C LEU A 310 -9.09 -13.97 15.85
N LEU A 311 -8.94 -13.36 14.67
CA LEU A 311 -7.67 -13.30 13.95
C LEU A 311 -6.57 -12.59 14.76
N LEU A 312 -6.88 -11.49 15.44
CA LEU A 312 -5.96 -10.82 16.35
C LEU A 312 -5.54 -11.74 17.51
N SER A 313 -6.48 -12.46 18.13
CA SER A 313 -6.15 -13.37 19.23
C SER A 313 -5.22 -14.51 18.78
N ILE A 314 -5.40 -15.01 17.56
CA ILE A 314 -4.53 -16.05 16.97
C ILE A 314 -3.15 -15.48 16.68
N ARG A 315 -3.07 -14.26 16.10
CA ARG A 315 -1.80 -13.54 15.86
C ARG A 315 -1.03 -13.33 17.16
N ASP A 316 -1.70 -12.88 18.21
CA ASP A 316 -1.06 -12.59 19.50
C ASP A 316 -0.53 -13.88 20.13
N ARG A 317 -1.31 -14.96 20.07
CA ARG A 317 -0.88 -16.27 20.55
C ARG A 317 0.28 -16.86 19.74
N LEU A 318 0.31 -16.60 18.43
CA LEU A 318 1.43 -16.99 17.58
C LEU A 318 2.68 -16.18 17.93
N SER A 319 2.54 -14.87 18.17
CA SER A 319 3.64 -14.01 18.62
C SER A 319 4.19 -14.46 19.97
N GLU A 320 3.34 -14.77 20.95
CA GLU A 320 3.75 -15.33 22.24
C GLU A 320 4.55 -16.64 22.08
N THR A 321 4.13 -17.49 21.14
CA THR A 321 4.82 -18.74 20.80
C THR A 321 6.20 -18.46 20.21
N HIS A 322 6.29 -17.51 19.26
CA HIS A 322 7.53 -17.12 18.59
C HIS A 322 8.50 -16.43 19.56
N ASP A 323 8.02 -15.54 20.41
CA ASP A 323 8.81 -14.88 21.46
C ASP A 323 9.37 -15.90 22.46
N SER A 324 8.58 -16.92 22.80
CA SER A 324 9.03 -18.03 23.66
C SER A 324 10.16 -18.82 22.99
N ILE A 325 10.06 -19.12 21.70
CA ILE A 325 11.11 -19.79 20.92
C ILE A 325 12.38 -18.92 20.87
N ASN A 326 12.24 -17.64 20.55
CA ASN A 326 13.35 -16.69 20.49
C ASN A 326 14.07 -16.59 21.84
N ARG A 327 13.32 -16.54 22.94
CA ARG A 327 13.86 -16.55 24.29
C ARG A 327 14.59 -17.86 24.61
N ILE A 328 14.03 -19.01 24.24
CA ILE A 328 14.67 -20.32 24.41
C ILE A 328 16.02 -20.34 23.68
N ARG A 329 16.06 -19.92 22.42
CA ARG A 329 17.29 -19.87 21.60
C ARG A 329 18.34 -18.93 22.19
N SER A 330 17.92 -17.75 22.65
CA SER A 330 18.81 -16.78 23.33
C SER A 330 19.43 -17.37 24.60
N VAL A 331 18.62 -18.00 25.46
CA VAL A 331 19.10 -18.64 26.70
C VAL A 331 20.04 -19.80 26.37
N ARG A 332 19.73 -20.64 25.37
CA ARG A 332 20.60 -21.72 24.93
C ARG A 332 21.95 -21.20 24.43
N SER A 333 21.97 -20.10 23.67
CA SER A 333 23.21 -19.45 23.23
C SER A 333 24.06 -19.04 24.42
N GLN A 334 23.48 -18.32 25.38
CA GLN A 334 24.18 -17.86 26.58
C GLN A 334 24.72 -19.04 27.42
N VAL A 335 23.92 -20.09 27.62
CA VAL A 335 24.33 -21.29 28.35
C VAL A 335 25.52 -21.99 27.67
N ASN A 336 25.50 -22.10 26.34
CA ASN A 336 26.60 -22.69 25.59
C ASN A 336 27.87 -21.83 25.67
N GLU A 337 27.76 -20.50 25.60
CA GLU A 337 28.90 -19.59 25.78
C GLU A 337 29.52 -19.75 27.18
N TRP A 338 28.70 -19.84 28.22
CA TRP A 338 29.20 -20.09 29.59
C TRP A 338 29.89 -21.45 29.73
N ALA A 339 29.32 -22.50 29.12
CA ALA A 339 29.94 -23.82 29.09
C ALA A 339 31.31 -23.78 28.37
N GLN A 340 31.40 -23.06 27.25
CA GLN A 340 32.65 -22.89 26.51
C GLN A 340 33.70 -22.09 27.30
N ARG A 341 33.29 -21.03 28.01
CA ARG A 341 34.19 -20.24 28.87
C ARG A 341 34.68 -21.04 30.09
N ALA A 342 33.94 -22.05 30.53
CA ALA A 342 34.33 -22.89 31.66
C ALA A 342 35.40 -23.93 31.30
N VAL A 343 35.70 -24.16 30.02
CA VAL A 343 36.73 -25.09 29.57
C VAL A 343 38.10 -24.69 30.13
N GLY A 344 38.79 -25.63 30.78
CA GLY A 344 40.08 -25.41 31.42
C GLY A 344 40.00 -24.80 32.83
N HIS A 345 38.80 -24.51 33.35
CA HIS A 345 38.61 -24.07 34.73
C HIS A 345 38.23 -25.23 35.67
N SER A 346 38.46 -25.05 36.97
CA SER A 346 38.11 -26.04 38.00
C SER A 346 36.60 -26.39 38.05
N SER A 347 35.75 -25.51 37.53
CA SER A 347 34.30 -25.68 37.45
C SER A 347 33.80 -26.30 36.14
N GLU A 348 34.69 -26.70 35.22
CA GLU A 348 34.33 -27.17 33.88
C GLU A 348 33.25 -28.26 33.89
N THR A 349 33.47 -29.34 34.63
CA THR A 349 32.54 -30.48 34.67
C THR A 349 31.17 -30.08 35.24
N LEU A 350 31.15 -29.28 36.31
CA LEU A 350 29.91 -28.85 36.95
C LEU A 350 29.09 -27.93 36.04
N VAL A 351 29.76 -27.00 35.34
CA VAL A 351 29.10 -26.06 34.43
C VAL A 351 28.60 -26.78 33.18
N THR A 352 29.41 -27.64 32.57
CA THR A 352 29.04 -28.38 31.35
C THR A 352 27.89 -29.36 31.59
N GLU A 353 27.87 -30.09 32.71
CA GLU A 353 26.75 -30.97 33.06
C GLU A 353 25.45 -30.21 33.32
N SER A 354 25.53 -29.07 34.01
CA SER A 354 24.37 -28.22 34.30
C SER A 354 23.83 -27.57 33.02
N ALA A 355 24.74 -27.08 32.16
CA ALA A 355 24.42 -26.52 30.86
C ALA A 355 23.70 -27.55 29.99
N LYS A 356 24.19 -28.80 29.92
CA LYS A 356 23.55 -29.88 29.17
C LYS A 356 22.11 -30.14 29.67
N LYS A 357 21.90 -30.26 30.98
CA LYS A 357 20.56 -30.48 31.56
C LYS A 357 19.57 -29.37 31.22
N ILE A 358 20.02 -28.11 31.22
CA ILE A 358 19.18 -26.97 30.87
C ILE A 358 18.88 -26.99 29.36
N THR A 359 19.90 -27.18 28.53
CA THR A 359 19.76 -27.23 27.07
C THR A 359 18.82 -28.35 26.62
N ASP A 360 18.92 -29.55 27.19
CA ASP A 360 18.06 -30.70 26.84
C ASP A 360 16.58 -30.42 27.18
N LYS A 361 16.31 -29.81 28.34
CA LYS A 361 14.94 -29.41 28.74
C LYS A 361 14.39 -28.33 27.81
N LEU A 362 15.20 -27.33 27.47
CA LEU A 362 14.80 -26.26 26.57
C LEU A 362 14.55 -26.76 25.15
N LEU A 363 15.37 -27.69 24.65
CA LEU A 363 15.17 -28.36 23.36
C LEU A 363 13.87 -29.14 23.30
N THR A 364 13.51 -29.84 24.39
CA THR A 364 12.24 -30.57 24.47
C THR A 364 11.04 -29.62 24.35
N ILE A 365 11.10 -28.46 25.00
CA ILE A 365 10.05 -27.44 24.91
C ILE A 365 10.03 -26.82 23.51
N GLU A 366 11.18 -26.41 22.98
CA GLU A 366 11.28 -25.83 21.64
C GLU A 366 10.70 -26.78 20.58
N GLY A 367 11.00 -28.08 20.66
CA GLY A 367 10.49 -29.09 19.74
C GLY A 367 8.96 -29.28 19.76
N GLU A 368 8.27 -28.87 20.82
CA GLU A 368 6.81 -28.83 20.86
C GLU A 368 6.23 -27.54 20.25
N LEU A 369 6.97 -26.44 20.35
CA LEU A 369 6.57 -25.13 19.83
C LEU A 369 6.81 -25.01 18.31
N ILE A 370 7.97 -25.49 17.84
CA ILE A 370 8.45 -25.35 16.46
C ILE A 370 9.15 -26.63 15.99
N GLN A 371 9.06 -26.94 14.69
CA GLN A 371 9.73 -28.09 14.11
C GLN A 371 11.21 -27.77 13.82
N THR A 372 12.09 -28.13 14.75
CA THR A 372 13.54 -27.81 14.68
C THR A 372 14.30 -28.55 13.58
N GLU A 373 13.75 -29.66 13.06
CA GLU A 373 14.39 -30.47 12.01
C GLU A 373 13.99 -30.04 10.59
N TYR A 374 13.10 -29.06 10.44
CA TYR A 374 12.58 -28.65 9.14
C TYR A 374 13.67 -27.95 8.30
N GLN A 375 14.04 -28.54 7.16
CA GLN A 375 15.04 -27.98 6.25
C GLN A 375 14.45 -27.39 4.96
N GLY A 376 13.21 -27.76 4.59
CA GLY A 376 12.46 -27.11 3.52
C GLY A 376 11.09 -27.75 3.22
N ALA A 377 10.41 -27.22 2.19
CA ALA A 377 9.01 -27.55 1.85
C ALA A 377 8.65 -29.05 1.71
N ARG A 378 9.61 -29.92 1.37
CA ARG A 378 9.38 -31.38 1.28
C ARG A 378 9.23 -32.05 2.64
N ASP A 379 9.84 -31.47 3.69
CA ASP A 379 9.78 -32.02 5.04
C ASP A 379 8.40 -31.83 5.68
N ARG A 380 7.59 -30.90 5.15
CA ARG A 380 6.22 -30.65 5.59
C ARG A 380 5.30 -31.87 5.51
N LEU A 381 5.64 -32.85 4.68
CA LEU A 381 4.88 -34.11 4.54
C LEU A 381 5.37 -35.21 5.49
N ASN A 382 6.59 -35.09 6.00
CA ASN A 382 7.26 -36.16 6.75
C ASN A 382 7.37 -35.84 8.24
N LEU A 383 7.41 -34.55 8.61
CA LEU A 383 7.55 -34.10 9.98
C LEU A 383 6.20 -33.66 10.56
N PRO A 384 5.93 -33.93 11.85
CA PRO A 384 4.69 -33.50 12.48
C PRO A 384 4.63 -31.98 12.63
N SER A 385 3.45 -31.40 12.36
CA SER A 385 3.17 -29.98 12.61
C SER A 385 3.20 -29.67 14.10
N ARG A 386 3.93 -28.61 14.47
CA ARG A 386 4.07 -28.11 15.85
C ARG A 386 3.13 -26.93 16.10
N LEU A 387 3.15 -26.39 17.32
CA LEU A 387 2.18 -25.37 17.75
C LEU A 387 2.18 -24.13 16.83
N ASN A 388 3.35 -23.63 16.45
CA ASN A 388 3.47 -22.45 15.58
C ASN A 388 2.74 -22.63 14.24
N SER A 389 2.95 -23.79 13.59
CA SER A 389 2.35 -24.12 12.30
C SER A 389 0.84 -24.30 12.43
N LYS A 390 0.36 -24.91 13.51
CA LYS A 390 -1.08 -25.08 13.76
C LYS A 390 -1.77 -23.73 13.93
N LEU A 391 -1.21 -22.83 14.74
CA LEU A 391 -1.75 -21.48 14.94
C LEU A 391 -1.74 -20.69 13.63
N SER A 392 -0.66 -20.76 12.86
CA SER A 392 -0.55 -20.12 11.54
C SER A 392 -1.54 -20.69 10.51
N GLU A 393 -1.97 -21.95 10.61
CA GLU A 393 -2.94 -22.52 9.68
C GLU A 393 -4.37 -22.10 9.99
N ILE A 394 -4.70 -21.85 11.26
CA ILE A 394 -6.04 -21.42 11.66
C ILE A 394 -6.40 -20.08 11.02
N THR A 395 -5.43 -19.16 10.86
CA THR A 395 -5.70 -17.86 10.23
C THR A 395 -6.16 -17.98 8.77
N SER A 396 -5.88 -19.09 8.09
CA SER A 396 -6.27 -19.29 6.69
C SER A 396 -7.71 -19.79 6.49
N VAL A 397 -8.37 -20.21 7.57
CA VAL A 397 -9.74 -20.78 7.56
C VAL A 397 -10.75 -19.95 8.36
N VAL A 398 -10.28 -18.91 9.04
CA VAL A 398 -11.10 -17.86 9.68
C VAL A 398 -11.33 -16.75 8.67
#